data_AF-A0A8S3CW37-F1
#
_entry.id   AF-A0A8S3CW37-F1
#
_cell.length_a   1.000
_cell.length_b   1.000
_cell.length_c   1.000
_cell.angle_alpha   90.00
_cell.angle_beta   90.00
_cell.angle_gamma   90.00
#
_symmetry.space_group_name_H-M   'P 1'
#
loop_
_entity.id
_entity.type
_entity.pdbx_description
1 polymer ?
#
loop_
_entity_poly.entity_id
_entity_poly.type
_entity_poly.pdbx_seq_one_letter_code
_entity_poly.pdbx_strand_id
1 'polypeptide(L)'
;EEYEKVINDLVRARAAFENVDSKVFRNIQREVEQQIHNLRTLFRQRLTEFPSSIDDQKLFIRYLHSLDPRADPAWDCIIHQKAALIDVLRSCVVDPKQQLVQPNELKLHIHDQATSLVDQACDVLTTAFPDLWYLIQLYQKKKLYPLSEKSDEIDRTYMHKAPEFLALTKEIIQTFISVVRLNLLNRSALSKSDMVSSQEGDLYSNADETYQRVKSLPHCIQNCRLCVLHLVSLDIPADFKQDLQQLMFDLRLECFKVIMDHACLGKYQ
;
A
#
# COMPACT_ATOMS: atom_id res chain seq x y z
N GLU A 1 -23.09 7.64 -16.54
CA GLU A 1 -24.27 8.42 -16.96
C GLU A 1 -25.58 7.93 -16.35
N GLU A 2 -25.91 6.62 -16.41
CA GLU A 2 -27.17 6.12 -15.83
C GLU A 2 -27.30 6.35 -14.32
N TYR A 3 -26.24 6.04 -13.55
CA TYR A 3 -26.23 6.26 -12.11
C TYR A 3 -26.33 7.75 -11.72
N GLU A 4 -25.74 8.67 -12.49
CA GLU A 4 -25.86 10.11 -12.19
C GLU A 4 -27.30 10.60 -12.27
N LYS A 5 -28.04 10.16 -13.30
CA LYS A 5 -29.46 10.50 -13.46
C LYS A 5 -30.27 9.96 -12.28
N VAL A 6 -30.08 8.68 -11.95
CA VAL A 6 -30.76 8.02 -10.81
C VAL A 6 -30.45 8.74 -9.49
N ILE A 7 -29.19 9.08 -9.23
CA ILE A 7 -28.79 9.81 -8.01
C ILE A 7 -29.46 11.17 -7.96
N ASN A 8 -29.44 11.94 -9.06
CA ASN A 8 -30.07 13.25 -9.11
C ASN A 8 -31.58 13.17 -8.85
N ASP A 9 -32.27 12.19 -9.44
CA ASP A 9 -33.70 11.99 -9.24
C ASP A 9 -34.02 11.57 -7.80
N LEU A 10 -33.22 10.70 -7.19
CA LEU A 10 -33.37 10.31 -5.78
C LEU A 10 -33.12 11.47 -4.83
N VAL A 11 -32.10 12.30 -5.08
CA VAL A 11 -31.81 13.49 -4.26
C VAL A 11 -32.96 14.50 -4.35
N ARG A 12 -33.51 14.74 -5.55
CA ARG A 12 -34.68 15.60 -5.74
C ARG A 12 -35.92 15.03 -5.06
N ALA A 13 -36.17 13.73 -5.22
CA ALA A 13 -37.28 13.05 -4.56
C ALA A 13 -37.19 13.18 -3.04
N ARG A 14 -36.01 12.92 -2.46
CA ARG A 14 -35.78 13.08 -1.02
C ARG A 14 -36.10 14.50 -0.54
N ALA A 15 -35.62 15.53 -1.24
CA ALA A 15 -35.89 16.92 -0.89
C ALA A 15 -37.38 17.29 -1.02
N ALA A 16 -38.07 16.75 -2.04
CA ALA A 16 -39.49 17.03 -2.27
C ALA A 16 -40.40 16.45 -1.17
N PHE A 17 -39.99 15.36 -0.52
CA PHE A 17 -40.79 14.66 0.49
C PHE A 17 -40.37 14.96 1.94
N GLU A 18 -39.32 15.76 2.16
CA GLU A 18 -38.76 16.01 3.51
C GLU A 18 -39.75 16.67 4.48
N ASN A 19 -40.72 17.44 3.97
CA ASN A 19 -41.67 18.23 4.78
C ASN A 19 -43.16 17.83 4.58
N VAL A 20 -43.45 16.64 4.04
CA VAL A 20 -44.83 16.27 3.68
C VAL A 20 -45.43 15.25 4.66
N ASP A 21 -46.35 15.73 5.51
CA ASP A 21 -47.04 14.91 6.52
C ASP A 21 -48.28 14.18 5.97
N SER A 22 -48.07 13.22 5.07
CA SER A 22 -49.12 12.24 4.73
C SER A 22 -48.64 10.81 4.89
N LYS A 23 -49.56 9.92 5.31
CA LYS A 23 -49.28 8.49 5.49
C LYS A 23 -48.79 7.82 4.19
N VAL A 24 -49.26 8.30 3.02
CA VAL A 24 -48.82 7.81 1.70
C VAL A 24 -47.41 8.30 1.40
N PHE A 25 -47.12 9.57 1.66
CA PHE A 25 -45.78 10.14 1.44
C PHE A 25 -44.72 9.52 2.35
N ARG A 26 -45.07 9.13 3.58
CA ARG A 26 -44.15 8.37 4.45
C ARG A 26 -43.72 7.01 3.89
N ASN A 27 -44.59 6.33 3.13
CA ASN A 27 -44.23 5.07 2.50
C ASN A 27 -43.27 5.29 1.32
N ILE A 28 -43.54 6.31 0.50
CA ILE A 28 -42.67 6.70 -0.63
C ILE A 28 -41.31 7.17 -0.11
N GLN A 29 -41.28 7.99 0.93
CA GLN A 29 -40.05 8.45 1.57
C GLN A 29 -39.22 7.26 2.08
N ARG A 30 -39.86 6.26 2.71
CA ARG A 30 -39.16 5.05 3.16
C ARG A 30 -38.55 4.28 1.99
N GLU A 31 -39.24 4.19 0.87
CA GLU A 31 -38.75 3.52 -0.33
C GLU A 31 -37.58 4.27 -0.97
N VAL A 32 -37.66 5.60 -1.06
CA VAL A 32 -36.56 6.47 -1.53
C VAL A 32 -35.33 6.30 -0.65
N GLU A 33 -35.48 6.34 0.68
CA GLU A 33 -34.37 6.12 1.61
C GLU A 33 -33.78 4.71 1.51
N GLN A 34 -34.62 3.69 1.30
CA GLN A 34 -34.14 2.32 1.08
C GLN A 34 -33.30 2.21 -0.20
N GLN A 35 -33.72 2.85 -1.30
CA GLN A 35 -32.95 2.87 -2.54
C GLN A 35 -31.63 3.64 -2.39
N ILE A 36 -31.65 4.78 -1.70
CA ILE A 36 -30.44 5.53 -1.35
C ILE A 36 -29.48 4.65 -0.54
N HIS A 37 -30.00 3.91 0.44
CA HIS A 37 -29.19 2.98 1.24
C HIS A 37 -28.56 1.88 0.36
N ASN A 38 -29.35 1.25 -0.51
CA ASN A 38 -28.86 0.19 -1.41
C ASN A 38 -27.74 0.70 -2.33
N LEU A 39 -27.92 1.87 -2.94
CA LEU A 39 -26.90 2.48 -3.81
C LEU A 39 -25.64 2.87 -3.02
N ARG A 40 -25.79 3.39 -1.80
CA ARG A 40 -24.63 3.69 -0.94
C ARG A 40 -23.84 2.43 -0.61
N THR A 41 -24.52 1.33 -0.31
CA THR A 41 -23.86 0.04 -0.05
C THR A 41 -23.11 -0.45 -1.29
N LEU A 42 -23.75 -0.41 -2.46
CA LEU A 42 -23.13 -0.79 -3.72
C LEU A 42 -21.88 0.06 -4.03
N PHE A 43 -22.00 1.39 -3.97
CA PHE A 43 -20.87 2.27 -4.29
C PHE A 43 -19.75 2.17 -3.27
N ARG A 44 -20.05 1.91 -1.99
CA ARG A 44 -19.01 1.63 -0.98
C ARG A 44 -18.27 0.33 -1.31
N GLN A 45 -18.97 -0.73 -1.67
CA GLN A 45 -18.33 -1.99 -2.07
C GLN A 45 -17.38 -1.78 -3.25
N ARG A 46 -17.82 -1.02 -4.26
CA ARG A 46 -16.96 -0.64 -5.41
C ARG A 46 -15.77 0.22 -5.01
N LEU A 47 -15.97 1.20 -4.13
CA LEU A 47 -14.92 2.11 -3.66
C LEU A 47 -13.83 1.38 -2.85
N THR A 48 -14.17 0.26 -2.22
CA THR A 48 -13.24 -0.59 -1.47
C THR A 48 -12.54 -1.66 -2.32
N GLU A 49 -12.85 -1.77 -3.62
CA GLU A 49 -12.10 -2.66 -4.51
C GLU A 49 -10.62 -2.21 -4.56
N PHE A 50 -9.71 -3.17 -4.50
CA PHE A 50 -8.27 -2.96 -4.54
C PHE A 50 -7.60 -3.97 -5.47
N PRO A 51 -6.76 -3.54 -6.42
CA PRO A 51 -6.48 -2.15 -6.79
C PRO A 51 -7.66 -1.47 -7.50
N SER A 52 -7.78 -0.15 -7.37
CA SER A 52 -8.76 0.67 -8.11
C SER A 52 -8.10 1.89 -8.71
N SER A 53 -8.61 2.35 -9.87
CA SER A 53 -8.09 3.55 -10.53
C SER A 53 -8.53 4.82 -9.81
N ILE A 54 -7.72 5.88 -9.90
CA ILE A 54 -8.12 7.20 -9.38
C ILE A 54 -9.46 7.70 -9.96
N ASP A 55 -9.75 7.41 -11.23
CA ASP A 55 -10.98 7.87 -11.88
C ASP A 55 -12.20 7.17 -11.30
N ASP A 56 -12.12 5.86 -11.04
CA ASP A 56 -13.17 5.12 -10.35
C ASP A 56 -13.35 5.61 -8.90
N GLN A 57 -12.25 5.83 -8.18
CA GLN A 57 -12.29 6.37 -6.82
C GLN A 57 -13.03 7.71 -6.78
N LYS A 58 -12.63 8.66 -7.65
CA LYS A 58 -13.29 9.98 -7.76
C LYS A 58 -14.76 9.86 -8.13
N LEU A 59 -15.09 8.94 -9.03
CA LEU A 59 -16.47 8.72 -9.48
C LEU A 59 -17.35 8.27 -8.32
N PHE A 60 -16.95 7.23 -7.60
CA PHE A 60 -17.74 6.68 -6.49
C PHE A 60 -17.77 7.62 -5.27
N ILE A 61 -16.68 8.35 -4.98
CA ILE A 61 -16.67 9.41 -3.96
C ILE A 61 -17.75 10.46 -4.27
N ARG A 62 -17.83 10.92 -5.52
CA ARG A 62 -18.82 11.92 -5.95
C ARG A 62 -20.25 11.38 -5.84
N TYR A 63 -20.49 10.13 -6.23
CA TYR A 63 -21.81 9.50 -6.11
C TYR A 63 -22.24 9.37 -4.65
N LEU A 64 -21.34 8.89 -3.78
CA LEU A 64 -21.62 8.74 -2.36
C LEU A 64 -21.87 10.07 -1.67
N HIS A 65 -21.08 11.10 -1.99
CA HIS A 65 -21.28 12.44 -1.44
C HIS A 65 -22.60 13.07 -1.89
N SER A 66 -23.00 12.85 -3.14
CA SER A 66 -24.29 13.33 -3.65
C SER A 66 -25.47 12.67 -2.91
N LEU A 67 -25.35 11.38 -2.60
CA LEU A 67 -26.35 10.64 -1.84
C LEU A 67 -26.35 11.00 -0.36
N ASP A 68 -25.19 11.30 0.24
CA ASP A 68 -25.06 11.70 1.63
C ASP A 68 -23.96 12.76 1.82
N PRO A 69 -24.32 14.06 1.79
CA PRO A 69 -23.36 15.15 1.95
C PRO A 69 -22.69 15.22 3.32
N ARG A 70 -23.23 14.52 4.34
CA ARG A 70 -22.66 14.49 5.69
C ARG A 70 -21.57 13.43 5.87
N ALA A 71 -21.49 12.48 4.95
CA ALA A 71 -20.44 11.46 4.96
C ALA A 71 -19.15 11.98 4.30
N ASP A 72 -18.03 11.36 4.67
CA ASP A 72 -16.72 11.62 4.04
C ASP A 72 -16.20 10.37 3.30
N PRO A 73 -16.81 10.04 2.14
CA PRO A 73 -16.43 8.85 1.38
C PRO A 73 -14.99 8.89 0.86
N ALA A 74 -14.40 10.08 0.67
CA ALA A 74 -13.00 10.21 0.28
C ALA A 74 -12.06 9.77 1.40
N TRP A 75 -12.31 10.21 2.64
CA TRP A 75 -11.53 9.74 3.78
C TRP A 75 -11.67 8.23 3.98
N ASP A 76 -12.90 7.71 3.89
CA ASP A 76 -13.14 6.27 3.99
C ASP A 76 -12.35 5.49 2.92
N CYS A 77 -12.34 6.00 1.68
CA CYS A 77 -11.55 5.42 0.59
C CYS A 77 -10.05 5.41 0.91
N ILE A 78 -9.49 6.56 1.32
CA ILE A 78 -8.06 6.69 1.65
C ILE A 78 -7.64 5.66 2.72
N ILE A 79 -8.45 5.49 3.77
CA ILE A 79 -8.18 4.52 4.84
C ILE A 79 -8.22 3.08 4.33
N HIS A 80 -9.22 2.72 3.52
CA HIS A 80 -9.34 1.37 2.96
C HIS A 80 -8.21 1.06 1.98
N GLN A 81 -7.91 1.96 1.04
CA GLN A 81 -6.85 1.78 0.05
C GLN A 81 -5.47 1.67 0.72
N LYS A 82 -5.22 2.47 1.78
CA LYS A 82 -4.03 2.29 2.63
C LYS A 82 -3.98 0.89 3.25
N ALA A 83 -5.05 0.47 3.92
CA ALA A 83 -5.08 -0.79 4.65
C ALA A 83 -4.82 -1.98 3.71
N ALA A 84 -5.51 -1.99 2.56
CA ALA A 84 -5.31 -3.01 1.52
C ALA A 84 -3.87 -3.02 0.98
N LEU A 85 -3.29 -1.85 0.69
CA LEU A 85 -1.89 -1.76 0.25
C LEU A 85 -0.92 -2.32 1.29
N ILE A 86 -1.12 -1.97 2.57
CA ILE A 86 -0.29 -2.48 3.67
C ILE A 86 -0.43 -4.00 3.81
N ASP A 87 -1.62 -4.55 3.70
CA ASP A 87 -1.86 -6.00 3.80
C ASP A 87 -1.15 -6.75 2.66
N VAL A 88 -1.21 -6.23 1.43
CA VAL A 88 -0.46 -6.81 0.31
C VAL A 88 1.04 -6.71 0.54
N LEU A 89 1.56 -5.55 1.00
CA LEU A 89 2.98 -5.40 1.32
C LEU A 89 3.42 -6.39 2.41
N ARG A 90 2.64 -6.56 3.48
CA ARG A 90 2.95 -7.51 4.57
C ARG A 90 2.94 -8.96 4.10
N SER A 91 2.15 -9.28 3.07
CA SER A 91 2.16 -10.60 2.43
C SER A 91 3.45 -10.88 1.64
N CYS A 92 4.23 -9.85 1.32
CA CYS A 92 5.47 -9.95 0.55
C CYS A 92 6.70 -10.33 1.40
N VAL A 93 6.53 -11.09 2.49
CA VAL A 93 7.63 -11.50 3.38
C VAL A 93 7.72 -13.03 3.40
N VAL A 94 8.93 -13.57 3.21
CA VAL A 94 9.17 -15.01 3.38
C VAL A 94 8.86 -15.43 4.82
N ASP A 95 8.10 -16.52 4.99
CA ASP A 95 7.80 -17.08 6.32
C ASP A 95 9.09 -17.53 7.02
N PRO A 96 9.45 -16.96 8.19
CA PRO A 96 10.64 -17.35 8.94
C PRO A 96 10.66 -18.84 9.32
N LYS A 97 9.49 -19.49 9.44
CA LYS A 97 9.41 -20.92 9.80
C LYS A 97 9.80 -21.85 8.66
N GLN A 98 9.66 -21.41 7.40
CA GLN A 98 10.16 -22.16 6.24
C GLN A 98 11.70 -22.19 6.20
N GLN A 99 12.35 -21.25 6.88
CA GLN A 99 13.81 -21.10 6.88
C GLN A 99 14.53 -22.05 7.85
N LEU A 100 13.85 -22.58 8.88
CA LEU A 100 14.47 -23.35 9.97
C LEU A 100 14.54 -24.87 9.73
N VAL A 101 13.98 -25.41 8.64
CA VAL A 101 13.67 -26.87 8.56
C VAL A 101 14.19 -27.58 7.29
N GLN A 102 14.85 -26.91 6.34
CA GLN A 102 14.89 -27.45 4.96
C GLN A 102 16.28 -27.83 4.40
N PRO A 103 16.37 -28.94 3.63
CA PRO A 103 17.61 -29.40 2.97
C PRO A 103 18.08 -28.45 1.84
N ASN A 104 19.35 -28.57 1.44
CA ASN A 104 20.04 -27.62 0.53
C ASN A 104 19.30 -27.29 -0.78
N GLU A 105 18.56 -28.21 -1.39
CA GLU A 105 17.79 -27.95 -2.62
C GLU A 105 16.62 -26.95 -2.42
N LEU A 106 16.09 -26.85 -1.19
CA LEU A 106 15.01 -25.91 -0.85
C LEU A 106 15.53 -24.51 -0.48
N LYS A 107 16.83 -24.36 -0.13
CA LYS A 107 17.43 -23.04 0.13
C LYS A 107 17.47 -22.15 -1.12
N LEU A 108 17.71 -22.75 -2.29
CA LEU A 108 17.64 -22.08 -3.59
C LEU A 108 16.25 -21.48 -3.84
N HIS A 109 15.21 -22.28 -3.57
CA HIS A 109 13.81 -21.87 -3.71
C HIS A 109 13.45 -20.67 -2.82
N ILE A 110 14.00 -20.62 -1.61
CA ILE A 110 13.79 -19.51 -0.66
C ILE A 110 14.46 -18.20 -1.16
N HIS A 111 15.58 -18.27 -1.89
CA HIS A 111 16.23 -17.09 -2.50
C HIS A 111 15.43 -16.53 -3.67
N ASP A 112 14.97 -17.42 -4.56
CA ASP A 112 14.12 -17.05 -5.68
C ASP A 112 12.79 -16.46 -5.18
N GLN A 113 12.22 -17.06 -4.13
CA GLN A 113 10.99 -16.58 -3.50
C GLN A 113 11.16 -15.17 -2.91
N ALA A 114 12.23 -14.88 -2.15
CA ALA A 114 12.43 -13.53 -1.61
C ALA A 114 12.66 -12.47 -2.69
N THR A 115 13.35 -12.83 -3.78
CA THR A 115 13.52 -11.94 -4.93
C THR A 115 12.17 -11.59 -5.54
N SER A 116 11.35 -12.62 -5.79
CA SER A 116 10.00 -12.46 -6.33
C SER A 116 9.09 -11.61 -5.42
N LEU A 117 9.15 -11.82 -4.10
CA LEU A 117 8.34 -11.05 -3.15
C LEU A 117 8.79 -9.58 -3.05
N VAL A 118 10.09 -9.30 -3.18
CA VAL A 118 10.59 -7.91 -3.26
C VAL A 118 10.13 -7.25 -4.56
N ASP A 119 10.15 -7.98 -5.67
CA ASP A 119 9.64 -7.49 -6.96
C ASP A 119 8.14 -7.17 -6.86
N GLN A 120 7.35 -8.09 -6.30
CA GLN A 120 5.93 -7.87 -6.04
C GLN A 120 5.68 -6.66 -5.12
N ALA A 121 6.48 -6.48 -4.07
CA ALA A 121 6.38 -5.32 -3.19
C ALA A 121 6.70 -4.00 -3.92
N CYS A 122 7.65 -4.00 -4.85
CA CYS A 122 7.95 -2.85 -5.69
C CYS A 122 6.80 -2.56 -6.67
N ASP A 123 6.25 -3.59 -7.30
CA ASP A 123 5.17 -3.47 -8.28
C ASP A 123 3.88 -2.94 -7.63
N VAL A 124 3.45 -3.52 -6.50
CA VAL A 124 2.23 -3.04 -5.82
C VAL A 124 2.39 -1.60 -5.33
N LEU A 125 3.58 -1.25 -4.85
CA LEU A 125 3.82 0.10 -4.34
C LEU A 125 3.88 1.12 -5.47
N THR A 126 4.50 0.80 -6.61
CA THR A 126 4.57 1.70 -7.77
C THR A 126 3.25 1.81 -8.54
N THR A 127 2.33 0.86 -8.39
CA THR A 127 1.02 0.89 -9.05
C THR A 127 -0.07 1.53 -8.19
N ALA A 128 -0.17 1.16 -6.91
CA ALA A 128 -1.27 1.59 -6.05
C ALA A 128 -1.00 2.88 -5.28
N PHE A 129 0.25 3.14 -4.87
CA PHE A 129 0.57 4.33 -4.07
C PHE A 129 0.39 5.65 -4.83
N PRO A 130 0.72 5.79 -6.14
CA PRO A 130 0.54 7.05 -6.85
C PRO A 130 -0.92 7.52 -6.87
N ASP A 131 -1.86 6.61 -7.12
CA ASP A 131 -3.29 6.92 -7.13
C ASP A 131 -3.77 7.32 -5.73
N LEU A 132 -3.39 6.56 -4.70
CA LEU A 132 -3.69 6.90 -3.30
C LEU A 132 -3.10 8.26 -2.90
N TRP A 133 -1.85 8.52 -3.27
CA TRP A 133 -1.16 9.76 -2.97
C TRP A 133 -1.82 10.95 -3.68
N TYR A 134 -2.19 10.78 -4.94
CA TYR A 134 -2.89 11.81 -5.68
C TYR A 134 -4.29 12.07 -5.10
N LEU A 135 -5.01 11.03 -4.65
CA LEU A 135 -6.26 11.20 -3.91
C LEU A 135 -6.09 12.01 -2.62
N ILE A 136 -5.03 11.71 -1.84
CA ILE A 136 -4.66 12.49 -0.64
C ILE A 136 -4.41 13.96 -1.00
N GLN A 137 -3.67 14.22 -2.09
CA GLN A 137 -3.43 15.59 -2.54
C GLN A 137 -4.72 16.32 -2.95
N LEU A 138 -5.63 15.64 -3.66
CA LEU A 138 -6.92 16.21 -4.03
C LEU A 138 -7.78 16.54 -2.80
N TYR A 139 -7.75 15.66 -1.79
CA TYR A 139 -8.42 15.85 -0.52
C TYR A 139 -7.84 17.06 0.23
N GLN A 140 -6.52 17.14 0.38
CA GLN A 140 -5.84 18.27 1.04
C GLN A 140 -6.10 19.61 0.33
N LYS A 141 -6.17 19.59 -1.01
CA LYS A 141 -6.46 20.79 -1.83
C LYS A 141 -7.95 21.15 -1.85
N LYS A 142 -8.82 20.40 -1.16
CA LYS A 142 -10.29 20.56 -1.17
C LYS A 142 -10.89 20.53 -2.59
N LYS A 143 -10.34 19.69 -3.46
CA LYS A 143 -10.77 19.57 -4.88
C LYS A 143 -11.71 18.40 -5.16
N LEU A 144 -12.06 17.62 -4.13
CA LEU A 144 -12.90 16.42 -4.30
C LEU A 144 -14.40 16.71 -4.25
N TYR A 145 -14.81 17.75 -3.55
CA TYR A 145 -16.22 18.08 -3.35
C TYR A 145 -16.51 19.51 -3.81
N PRO A 146 -17.72 19.82 -4.31
CA PRO A 146 -18.14 21.18 -4.58
C PRO A 146 -18.13 22.00 -3.28
N LEU A 147 -17.60 23.22 -3.31
CA LEU A 147 -17.66 24.15 -2.19
C LEU A 147 -19.15 24.49 -1.93
N SER A 148 -19.72 23.90 -0.88
CA SER A 148 -21.10 24.17 -0.44
C SER A 148 -21.12 25.32 0.56
N GLU A 149 -22.18 26.13 0.56
CA GLU A 149 -22.39 27.27 1.47
C GLU A 149 -22.43 26.87 2.96
N LYS A 150 -22.53 25.57 3.29
CA LYS A 150 -22.42 25.01 4.66
C LYS A 150 -20.98 24.55 4.98
N SER A 151 -19.99 25.35 4.59
CA SER A 151 -18.55 25.03 4.56
C SER A 151 -17.89 24.81 5.93
N ASP A 152 -18.42 25.43 6.99
CA ASP A 152 -17.68 25.60 8.25
C ASP A 152 -17.45 24.31 9.07
N GLU A 153 -18.34 23.31 8.99
CA GLU A 153 -18.16 22.04 9.70
C GLU A 153 -17.19 21.11 8.97
N ILE A 154 -17.33 21.03 7.65
CA ILE A 154 -16.48 20.23 6.78
C ILE A 154 -15.04 20.78 6.76
N ASP A 155 -14.87 22.11 6.82
CA ASP A 155 -13.58 22.78 6.88
C ASP A 155 -12.78 22.48 8.17
N ARG A 156 -13.47 22.32 9.30
CA ARG A 156 -12.84 21.86 10.55
C ARG A 156 -12.38 20.41 10.42
N THR A 157 -13.18 19.55 9.79
CA THR A 157 -12.80 18.15 9.54
C THR A 157 -11.55 18.03 8.67
N TYR A 158 -11.40 18.85 7.62
CA TYR A 158 -10.19 18.84 6.77
C TYR A 158 -8.92 19.26 7.51
N MET A 159 -9.00 20.28 8.36
CA MET A 159 -7.82 20.86 9.03
C MET A 159 -7.18 19.91 10.04
N HIS A 160 -7.98 19.03 10.66
CA HIS A 160 -7.46 18.10 11.65
C HIS A 160 -6.76 16.88 11.06
N LYS A 161 -6.87 16.62 9.76
CA LYS A 161 -6.39 15.38 9.10
C LYS A 161 -4.94 15.41 8.61
N ALA A 162 -4.29 16.58 8.66
CA ALA A 162 -2.89 16.76 8.24
C ALA A 162 -1.90 15.79 8.91
N PRO A 163 -1.86 15.64 10.25
CA PRO A 163 -0.96 14.70 10.90
C PRO A 163 -1.30 13.24 10.57
N GLU A 164 -2.56 12.92 10.32
CA GLU A 164 -2.99 11.60 9.90
C GLU A 164 -2.43 11.28 8.52
N PHE A 165 -2.47 12.18 7.53
CA PHE A 165 -1.85 11.92 6.22
C PHE A 165 -0.37 11.56 6.31
N LEU A 166 0.37 12.26 7.19
CA LEU A 166 1.76 11.93 7.46
C LEU A 166 1.89 10.54 8.10
N ALA A 167 1.05 10.21 9.08
CA ALA A 167 1.04 8.89 9.70
C ALA A 167 0.67 7.76 8.72
N LEU A 168 -0.32 7.97 7.84
CA LEU A 168 -0.72 7.03 6.79
C LEU A 168 0.47 6.75 5.86
N THR A 169 1.10 7.81 5.35
CA THR A 169 2.24 7.72 4.43
C THR A 169 3.43 7.05 5.10
N LYS A 170 3.74 7.44 6.35
CA LYS A 170 4.81 6.83 7.15
C LYS A 170 4.61 5.33 7.30
N GLU A 171 3.40 4.87 7.62
CA GLU A 171 3.14 3.44 7.81
C GLU A 171 3.35 2.63 6.53
N ILE A 172 2.92 3.15 5.37
CA ILE A 172 3.14 2.50 4.07
C ILE A 172 4.64 2.39 3.77
N ILE A 173 5.37 3.51 3.86
CA ILE A 173 6.81 3.57 3.56
C ILE A 173 7.61 2.68 4.50
N GLN A 174 7.31 2.72 5.81
CA GLN A 174 8.01 1.89 6.79
C GLN A 174 7.67 0.40 6.64
N THR A 175 6.44 0.06 6.23
CA THR A 175 6.08 -1.33 5.90
C THR A 175 6.88 -1.83 4.70
N PHE A 176 6.96 -1.04 3.62
CA PHE A 176 7.80 -1.39 2.46
C PHE A 176 9.28 -1.56 2.84
N ILE A 177 9.85 -0.62 3.59
CA ILE A 177 11.24 -0.70 4.06
C ILE A 177 11.45 -1.98 4.89
N SER A 178 10.53 -2.29 5.81
CA SER A 178 10.60 -3.51 6.62
C SER A 178 10.58 -4.76 5.75
N VAL A 179 9.65 -4.86 4.80
CA VAL A 179 9.53 -5.98 3.86
C VAL A 179 10.83 -6.20 3.10
N VAL A 180 11.41 -5.15 2.52
CA VAL A 180 12.66 -5.24 1.77
C VAL A 180 13.82 -5.69 2.66
N ARG A 181 13.93 -5.12 3.87
CA ARG A 181 14.98 -5.49 4.83
C ARG A 181 14.85 -6.94 5.31
N LEU A 182 13.64 -7.40 5.61
CA LEU A 182 13.38 -8.77 6.04
C LEU A 182 13.77 -9.79 4.96
N ASN A 183 13.46 -9.49 3.69
CA ASN A 183 13.78 -10.39 2.58
C ASN A 183 15.27 -10.39 2.21
N LEU A 184 15.94 -9.22 2.26
CA LEU A 184 17.27 -9.04 1.68
C LEU A 184 18.42 -8.89 2.69
N LEU A 185 18.20 -8.35 3.90
CA LEU A 185 19.26 -8.01 4.87
C LEU A 185 19.37 -8.98 6.05
N ASN A 186 18.25 -9.52 6.55
CA ASN A 186 18.26 -10.34 7.77
C ASN A 186 18.73 -11.79 7.59
N ARG A 187 19.04 -12.23 6.37
CA ARG A 187 19.52 -13.61 6.11
C ARG A 187 20.88 -13.88 6.77
N SER A 188 21.74 -12.87 6.82
CA SER A 188 23.12 -12.95 7.32
C SER A 188 23.21 -13.16 8.84
N ALA A 189 22.13 -12.88 9.59
CA ALA A 189 22.10 -12.97 11.05
C ALA A 189 21.59 -14.32 11.58
N LEU A 190 20.74 -15.02 10.82
CA LEU A 190 20.16 -16.31 11.21
C LEU A 190 21.22 -17.43 11.19
N SER A 191 22.20 -17.36 10.29
CA SER A 191 23.32 -18.32 10.22
C SER A 191 24.24 -18.29 11.46
N LYS A 192 24.29 -17.18 12.21
CA LYS A 192 25.21 -17.03 13.36
C LYS A 192 24.68 -17.58 14.68
N SER A 193 23.40 -17.99 14.74
CA SER A 193 22.78 -18.48 15.97
C SER A 193 23.13 -19.94 16.31
N ASP A 194 23.51 -20.75 15.32
CA ASP A 194 23.79 -22.18 15.52
C ASP A 194 25.30 -22.45 15.50
N MET A 195 26.00 -21.90 16.50
CA MET A 195 27.41 -22.18 16.77
C MET A 195 27.60 -23.53 17.49
N VAL A 196 27.03 -24.62 16.97
CA VAL A 196 27.40 -25.98 17.42
C VAL A 196 27.25 -26.99 16.27
N SER A 197 28.41 -27.46 15.77
CA SER A 197 28.67 -28.71 15.02
C SER A 197 28.82 -28.65 13.48
N SER A 198 30.00 -29.12 13.02
CA SER A 198 30.35 -29.65 11.68
C SER A 198 31.10 -28.72 10.70
N GLN A 199 32.41 -28.51 10.94
CA GLN A 199 33.29 -27.55 10.23
C GLN A 199 33.54 -27.79 8.71
N GLU A 200 33.24 -28.96 8.14
CA GLU A 200 33.55 -29.24 6.71
C GLU A 200 32.32 -29.14 5.78
N GLY A 201 31.10 -29.35 6.28
CA GLY A 201 29.86 -29.19 5.49
C GLY A 201 29.39 -27.75 5.38
N ASP A 202 29.69 -26.93 6.38
CA ASP A 202 29.27 -25.52 6.44
C ASP A 202 30.00 -24.63 5.42
N LEU A 203 31.24 -24.97 5.06
CA LEU A 203 32.04 -24.16 4.15
C LEU A 203 31.48 -24.18 2.72
N TYR A 204 31.00 -25.34 2.25
CA TYR A 204 30.38 -25.50 0.93
C TYR A 204 28.94 -24.95 0.89
N SER A 205 28.17 -25.10 1.98
CA SER A 205 26.81 -24.55 2.12
C SER A 205 26.82 -23.01 2.08
N ASN A 206 27.80 -22.38 2.72
CA ASN A 206 27.94 -20.91 2.72
C ASN A 206 28.41 -20.36 1.36
N ALA A 207 29.19 -21.11 0.58
CA ALA A 207 29.64 -20.68 -0.74
C ALA A 207 28.50 -20.63 -1.77
N ASP A 208 27.61 -21.63 -1.79
CA ASP A 208 26.44 -21.65 -2.67
C ASP A 208 25.43 -20.55 -2.29
N GLU A 209 25.14 -20.36 -1.00
CA GLU A 209 24.27 -19.26 -0.54
C GLU A 209 24.81 -17.89 -0.94
N THR A 210 26.12 -17.66 -0.74
CA THR A 210 26.78 -16.41 -1.12
C THR A 210 26.70 -16.19 -2.64
N TYR A 211 26.93 -17.24 -3.43
CA TYR A 211 26.82 -17.18 -4.89
C TYR A 211 25.40 -16.82 -5.35
N GLN A 212 24.35 -17.42 -4.76
CA GLN A 212 22.97 -17.08 -5.09
C GLN A 212 22.63 -15.63 -4.73
N ARG A 213 23.15 -15.11 -3.61
CA ARG A 213 22.97 -13.71 -3.23
C ARG A 213 23.70 -12.75 -4.18
N VAL A 214 24.92 -13.07 -4.62
CA VAL A 214 25.63 -12.28 -5.64
C VAL A 214 24.83 -12.20 -6.93
N LYS A 215 24.17 -13.30 -7.33
CA LYS A 215 23.37 -13.37 -8.55
C LYS A 215 22.06 -12.55 -8.48
N SER A 216 21.33 -12.62 -7.35
CA SER A 216 19.98 -12.05 -7.20
C SER A 216 19.96 -10.62 -6.66
N LEU A 217 20.85 -10.30 -5.72
CA LEU A 217 20.80 -9.03 -4.99
C LEU A 217 20.97 -7.77 -5.88
N PRO A 218 21.85 -7.74 -6.90
CA PRO A 218 21.93 -6.59 -7.81
C PRO A 218 20.63 -6.28 -8.55
N HIS A 219 19.88 -7.31 -8.95
CA HIS A 219 18.56 -7.17 -9.58
C HIS A 219 17.56 -6.55 -8.60
N CYS A 220 17.44 -7.10 -7.38
CA CYS A 220 16.57 -6.55 -6.35
C CYS A 220 16.89 -5.07 -6.05
N ILE A 221 18.17 -4.72 -5.96
CA ILE A 221 18.62 -3.35 -5.73
C ILE A 221 18.22 -2.43 -6.86
N GLN A 222 18.37 -2.88 -8.11
CA GLN A 222 17.95 -2.11 -9.26
C GLN A 222 16.43 -1.90 -9.25
N ASN A 223 15.63 -2.93 -8.93
CA ASN A 223 14.18 -2.80 -8.88
C ASN A 223 13.74 -1.86 -7.74
N CYS A 224 14.28 -2.04 -6.53
CA CYS A 224 14.07 -1.11 -5.42
C CYS A 224 14.48 0.32 -5.79
N ARG A 225 15.58 0.52 -6.54
CA ARG A 225 16.01 1.85 -6.98
C ARG A 225 14.98 2.51 -7.91
N LEU A 226 14.42 1.76 -8.85
CA LEU A 226 13.39 2.27 -9.76
C LEU A 226 12.11 2.62 -9.00
N CYS A 227 11.70 1.76 -8.06
CA CYS A 227 10.58 2.02 -7.17
C CYS A 227 10.80 3.29 -6.33
N VAL A 228 11.94 3.42 -5.65
CA VAL A 228 12.28 4.60 -4.86
C VAL A 228 12.32 5.87 -5.71
N LEU A 229 12.89 5.81 -6.91
CA LEU A 229 12.93 6.95 -7.82
C LEU A 229 11.51 7.40 -8.20
N HIS A 230 10.63 6.46 -8.50
CA HIS A 230 9.22 6.74 -8.78
C HIS A 230 8.53 7.40 -7.58
N LEU A 231 8.67 6.86 -6.38
CA LEU A 231 8.06 7.42 -5.16
C LEU A 231 8.56 8.83 -4.85
N VAL A 232 9.87 9.07 -5.00
CA VAL A 232 10.46 10.40 -4.77
C VAL A 232 9.94 11.43 -5.77
N SER A 233 9.57 11.01 -6.99
CA SER A 233 8.98 11.88 -8.02
C SER A 233 7.56 12.34 -7.71
N LEU A 234 6.86 11.69 -6.76
CA LEU A 234 5.49 12.03 -6.36
C LEU A 234 5.41 13.24 -5.39
N ASP A 235 6.51 13.95 -5.15
CA ASP A 235 6.55 15.07 -4.20
C ASP A 235 6.15 14.70 -2.76
N ILE A 236 6.51 13.48 -2.32
CA ILE A 236 6.34 13.06 -0.92
C ILE A 236 7.21 13.91 0.04
N PRO A 237 6.82 14.04 1.33
CA PRO A 237 7.60 14.74 2.36
C PRO A 237 9.07 14.30 2.44
N ALA A 238 9.96 15.24 2.78
CA ALA A 238 11.40 15.05 2.78
C ALA A 238 11.87 13.91 3.71
N ASP A 239 11.26 13.78 4.89
CA ASP A 239 11.59 12.75 5.87
C ASP A 239 11.44 11.33 5.27
N PHE A 240 10.37 11.10 4.49
CA PHE A 240 10.16 9.81 3.83
C PHE A 240 11.16 9.57 2.69
N LYS A 241 11.59 10.63 2.01
CA LYS A 241 12.66 10.53 1.00
C LYS A 241 13.98 10.12 1.66
N GLN A 242 14.29 10.65 2.84
CA GLN A 242 15.48 10.28 3.61
C GLN A 242 15.42 8.80 4.05
N ASP A 243 14.28 8.34 4.56
CA ASP A 243 14.08 6.93 4.94
C ASP A 243 14.34 5.97 3.76
N LEU A 244 13.80 6.29 2.58
CA LEU A 244 14.02 5.50 1.36
C LEU A 244 15.47 5.56 0.86
N GLN A 245 16.13 6.71 0.98
CA GLN A 245 17.55 6.85 0.66
C GLN A 245 18.43 6.02 1.61
N GLN A 246 18.09 5.98 2.89
CA GLN A 246 18.78 5.14 3.88
C GLN A 246 18.62 3.65 3.54
N LEU A 247 17.41 3.20 3.17
CA LEU A 247 17.21 1.83 2.68
C LEU A 247 18.13 1.53 1.48
N MET A 248 18.20 2.42 0.49
CA MET A 248 19.07 2.22 -0.68
C MET A 248 20.55 2.16 -0.31
N PHE A 249 20.99 2.95 0.67
CA PHE A 249 22.35 2.86 1.20
C PHE A 249 22.62 1.50 1.84
N ASP A 250 21.73 1.05 2.73
CA ASP A 250 21.84 -0.23 3.42
C ASP A 250 21.93 -1.41 2.44
N LEU A 251 21.09 -1.41 1.40
CA LEU A 251 21.09 -2.44 0.37
C LEU A 251 22.38 -2.46 -0.45
N ARG A 252 22.89 -1.29 -0.84
CA ARG A 252 24.17 -1.18 -1.56
C ARG A 252 25.34 -1.66 -0.70
N LEU A 253 25.33 -1.34 0.58
CA LEU A 253 26.34 -1.79 1.53
C LEU A 253 26.31 -3.31 1.69
N GLU A 254 25.12 -3.91 1.80
CA GLU A 254 24.99 -5.37 1.88
C GLU A 254 25.46 -6.05 0.60
N CYS A 255 25.10 -5.51 -0.57
CA CYS A 255 25.58 -6.03 -1.85
C CYS A 255 27.10 -5.97 -1.96
N PHE A 256 27.72 -4.88 -1.53
CA PHE A 256 29.16 -4.76 -1.48
C PHE A 256 29.79 -5.84 -0.58
N LYS A 257 29.24 -6.07 0.62
CA LYS A 257 29.73 -7.13 1.53
C LYS A 257 29.64 -8.52 0.91
N VAL A 258 28.48 -8.87 0.35
CA VAL A 258 28.25 -10.18 -0.29
C VAL A 258 29.22 -10.42 -1.46
N ILE A 259 29.47 -9.39 -2.29
CA ILE A 259 30.45 -9.48 -3.39
C ILE A 259 31.87 -9.66 -2.86
N MET A 260 32.24 -8.92 -1.80
CA MET A 260 33.55 -9.05 -1.17
C MET A 260 33.76 -10.43 -0.54
N ASP A 261 32.75 -10.96 0.15
CA ASP A 261 32.79 -12.29 0.74
C ASP A 261 32.98 -13.36 -0.35
N HIS A 262 32.24 -13.27 -1.46
CA HIS A 262 32.42 -14.14 -2.62
C HIS A 262 33.84 -14.04 -3.21
N ALA A 263 34.37 -12.83 -3.37
CA ALA A 263 35.72 -12.61 -3.90
C ALA A 263 36.82 -13.15 -2.98
N CYS A 264 36.61 -13.13 -1.67
CA CYS A 264 37.50 -13.75 -0.70
C CYS A 264 37.43 -15.27 -0.76
N LEU A 265 36.23 -15.87 -0.85
CA LEU A 265 36.05 -17.32 -0.98
C LEU A 265 36.72 -17.88 -2.25
N GLY A 266 36.64 -17.16 -3.37
CA GLY A 266 37.29 -17.55 -4.64
C GLY A 266 38.82 -17.51 -4.62
N LYS A 267 39.46 -16.95 -3.57
CA LYS A 267 40.93 -17.00 -3.39
C LYS A 267 41.42 -18.23 -2.63
N TYR A 268 40.52 -19.02 -2.05
CA TYR A 268 40.81 -20.23 -1.26
C TYR A 268 40.45 -21.54 -1.99
N GLN A 269 40.02 -21.47 -3.26
CA GLN A 269 39.87 -22.60 -4.19
C GLN A 269 41.03 -22.62 -5.17
#